data_AF-A0A7X8Y0E7-F1
#
_entry.id   AF-A0A7X8Y0E7-F1
#
_cell.length_a   1.000
_cell.length_b   1.000
_cell.length_c   1.000
_cell.angle_alpha   90.00
_cell.angle_beta   90.00
_cell.angle_gamma   90.00
#
_symmetry.space_group_name_H-M   'P 1'
#
loop_
_entity.id
_entity.type
_entity.pdbx_description
1 polymer ?
#
loop_
_entity_poly.entity_id
_entity_poly.type
_entity_poly.pdbx_seq_one_letter_code
_entity_poly.pdbx_strand_id
1 'polypeptide(L)'
;MTKTPPMPRLQVSVLLRDEHGKSYHVPGRTCRGLAIHQPHSLIRGTAYPVPQPRNDQRWTITHEESGFAIGCVRGGIRAAWAALCRLANAADWTRPQSEVCRDPECRRLWRLIPVVGAPRAEEVLP
;
A
#
# COMPACT_ATOMS: atom_id res chain seq x y z
N MET A 1 -21.32 -17.37 -6.37
CA MET A 1 -21.30 -15.90 -6.46
C MET A 1 -20.64 -15.35 -5.20
N THR A 2 -19.34 -15.09 -5.23
CA THR A 2 -18.62 -14.47 -4.10
C THR A 2 -19.03 -13.01 -4.01
N LYS A 3 -19.88 -12.67 -3.04
CA LYS A 3 -20.24 -11.30 -2.69
C LYS A 3 -18.97 -10.54 -2.31
N THR A 4 -18.54 -9.61 -3.16
CA THR A 4 -17.54 -8.60 -2.80
C THR A 4 -18.04 -7.90 -1.53
N PRO A 5 -17.27 -7.87 -0.43
CA PRO A 5 -17.72 -7.22 0.79
C PRO A 5 -17.99 -5.73 0.51
N PRO A 6 -19.01 -5.12 1.17
CA PRO A 6 -19.27 -3.71 1.02
C PRO A 6 -18.04 -2.92 1.49
N MET A 7 -17.58 -1.96 0.67
CA MET A 7 -16.49 -1.06 1.05
C MET A 7 -16.90 -0.24 2.28
N PRO A 8 -16.18 -0.31 3.42
CA PRO A 8 -16.39 0.63 4.51
C PRO A 8 -15.96 2.03 4.06
N ARG A 9 -16.75 3.04 4.44
CA ARG A 9 -16.53 4.47 4.15
C ARG A 9 -15.53 5.15 5.10
N LEU A 10 -14.73 4.41 5.86
CA LEU A 10 -13.78 5.01 6.80
C LEU A 10 -12.44 5.25 6.08
N GLN A 11 -12.13 6.50 5.76
CA GLN A 11 -10.74 6.92 5.63
C GLN A 11 -10.18 6.98 7.05
N VAL A 12 -9.21 6.14 7.34
CA VAL A 12 -8.44 6.18 8.58
C VAL A 12 -7.17 6.98 8.35
N SER A 13 -6.67 7.59 9.41
CA SER A 13 -5.34 8.19 9.39
C SER A 13 -4.30 7.07 9.41
N VAL A 14 -3.49 6.98 8.36
CA VAL A 14 -2.42 5.98 8.19
C VAL A 14 -1.07 6.65 8.40
N LEU A 15 -0.15 5.94 9.07
CA LEU A 15 1.22 6.40 9.24
C LEU A 15 2.04 6.13 7.96
N LEU A 16 2.70 7.16 7.45
CA LEU A 16 3.68 7.11 6.38
C LEU A 16 5.02 7.64 6.89
N ARG A 17 6.11 6.93 6.63
CA ARG A 17 7.47 7.34 6.98
C ARG A 17 8.30 7.57 5.72
N ASP A 18 8.99 8.71 5.67
CA ASP A 18 9.91 9.03 4.57
C ASP A 18 11.30 8.41 4.73
N GLU A 19 12.14 8.60 3.73
CA GLU A 19 13.52 8.08 3.71
C GLU A 19 14.40 8.66 4.83
N HIS A 20 14.02 9.79 5.42
CA HIS A 20 14.71 10.41 6.54
C HIS A 20 14.11 10.02 7.91
N GLY A 21 13.15 9.10 7.93
CA GLY A 21 12.52 8.60 9.15
C GLY A 21 11.42 9.49 9.71
N LYS A 22 11.06 10.59 9.03
CA LYS A 22 9.99 11.48 9.48
C LYS A 22 8.64 10.85 9.18
N SER A 23 7.73 10.95 10.15
CA SER A 23 6.43 10.26 10.11
C SER A 23 5.28 11.25 9.90
N TYR A 24 4.31 10.85 9.09
CA TYR A 24 3.17 11.66 8.67
C TYR A 24 1.88 10.85 8.76
N HIS A 25 0.82 11.50 9.18
CA HIS A 25 -0.52 10.96 9.16
C HIS A 25 -1.22 11.39 7.87
N VAL A 26 -1.55 10.41 7.02
CA VAL A 26 -2.20 10.65 5.72
C VAL A 26 -3.54 9.90 5.64
N PRO A 27 -4.55 10.41 4.93
CA PRO A 27 -5.78 9.67 4.70
C PRO A 27 -5.50 8.39 3.92
N GLY A 28 -5.95 7.26 4.45
CA GLY A 28 -5.74 5.96 3.84
C GLY A 28 -6.69 4.90 4.38
N ARG A 29 -6.36 3.64 4.11
CA ARG A 29 -7.10 2.47 4.57
C ARG A 29 -6.15 1.35 4.95
N THR A 30 -6.51 0.56 5.95
CA THR A 30 -5.69 -0.55 6.45
C THR A 30 -6.34 -1.91 6.18
N CYS A 31 -5.52 -2.93 5.95
CA CYS A 31 -5.92 -4.32 5.78
C CYS A 31 -4.79 -5.23 6.28
N ARG A 32 -5.05 -5.94 7.38
CA ARG A 32 -4.18 -6.98 7.95
C ARG A 32 -2.69 -6.58 8.02
N GLY A 33 -2.37 -5.47 8.66
CA GLY A 33 -0.98 -5.00 8.85
C GLY A 33 -0.39 -4.24 7.67
N LEU A 34 -1.13 -4.10 6.56
CA LEU A 34 -0.78 -3.19 5.48
C LEU A 34 -1.74 -2.01 5.43
N ALA A 35 -1.28 -0.91 4.83
CA ALA A 35 -2.12 0.23 4.53
C ALA A 35 -1.93 0.70 3.09
N ILE A 36 -2.96 1.34 2.54
CA ILE A 36 -2.95 1.92 1.21
C ILE A 36 -3.37 3.38 1.24
N HIS A 37 -2.64 4.19 0.49
CA HIS A 37 -2.93 5.59 0.28
C HIS A 37 -2.31 6.04 -1.05
N GLN A 38 -2.77 7.15 -1.61
CA GLN A 38 -2.10 7.73 -2.77
C GLN A 38 -0.72 8.30 -2.37
N PRO A 39 0.30 8.29 -3.25
CA PRO A 39 1.53 9.06 -3.11
C PRO A 39 1.27 10.51 -2.65
N HIS A 40 1.99 10.90 -1.60
CA HIS A 40 2.04 12.28 -1.13
C HIS A 40 3.46 12.82 -1.37
N SER A 41 3.58 14.02 -1.92
CA SER A 41 4.85 14.75 -1.92
C SER A 41 4.95 15.48 -0.60
N LEU A 42 6.09 15.32 0.06
CA LEU A 42 6.39 15.99 1.31
C LEU A 42 7.01 17.34 0.98
N ILE A 43 6.21 18.41 1.03
CA ILE A 43 6.71 19.77 0.89
C ILE A 43 6.67 20.39 2.28
N ARG A 44 7.87 20.66 2.85
CA ARG A 44 8.04 21.40 4.12
C ARG A 44 7.26 20.83 5.31
N GLY A 45 7.09 19.52 5.37
CA GLY A 45 6.47 18.86 6.51
C GLY A 45 4.95 18.70 6.45
N THR A 46 4.31 19.12 5.36
CA THR A 46 2.91 18.82 5.06
C THR A 46 2.86 17.81 3.92
N ALA A 47 2.13 16.71 4.13
CA ALA A 47 1.91 15.71 3.10
C ALA A 47 0.84 16.23 2.13
N TYR A 48 1.24 16.65 0.93
CA TYR A 48 0.29 17.02 -0.12
C TYR A 48 0.10 15.83 -1.04
N PRO A 49 -1.15 15.43 -1.36
CA PRO A 49 -1.37 14.43 -2.39
C PRO A 49 -0.74 14.93 -3.69
N VAL A 50 0.13 14.12 -4.31
CA VAL A 50 0.70 14.49 -5.61
C VAL A 50 -0.40 14.36 -6.65
N PRO A 51 -0.67 15.37 -7.47
CA PRO A 51 -1.58 15.22 -8.60
C PRO A 51 -1.09 14.07 -9.50
N GLN A 52 -1.93 13.08 -9.71
CA GLN A 52 -1.63 11.94 -10.57
C GLN A 52 -2.46 11.98 -11.85
N PRO A 53 -1.91 11.57 -13.00
CA PRO A 53 -2.70 11.39 -14.21
C PRO A 53 -3.88 10.46 -13.94
N ARG A 54 -5.10 10.86 -14.35
CA ARG A 54 -6.34 10.09 -14.10
C ARG A 54 -6.24 8.62 -14.54
N ASN A 55 -5.46 8.33 -15.57
CA ASN A 55 -5.33 7.00 -16.17
C ASN A 55 -4.11 6.20 -15.66
N ASP A 56 -3.28 6.75 -14.77
CA ASP A 56 -2.10 6.09 -14.20
C ASP A 56 -2.02 6.33 -12.68
N GLN A 57 -3.17 6.24 -12.00
CA GLN A 57 -3.23 6.39 -10.55
C GLN A 57 -2.39 5.30 -9.88
N ARG A 58 -1.41 5.73 -9.10
CA ARG A 58 -0.55 4.93 -8.24
C ARG A 58 -1.08 4.99 -6.81
N TRP A 59 -1.09 3.84 -6.16
CA TRP A 59 -1.46 3.68 -4.76
C TRP A 59 -0.27 3.08 -4.03
N THR A 60 0.28 3.83 -3.08
CA THR A 60 1.35 3.39 -2.21
C THR A 60 0.80 2.43 -1.18
N ILE A 61 1.50 1.32 -1.00
CA ILE A 61 1.26 0.35 0.05
C ILE A 61 2.35 0.52 1.11
N THR A 62 1.96 0.69 2.36
CA THR A 62 2.86 0.80 3.51
C THR A 62 2.62 -0.35 4.49
N HIS A 63 3.64 -0.69 5.25
CA HIS A 63 3.48 -1.54 6.43
C HIS A 63 2.95 -0.70 7.60
N GLU A 64 1.84 -1.11 8.21
CA GLU A 64 1.06 -0.33 9.16
C GLU A 64 1.86 0.07 10.41
N GLU A 65 2.54 -0.88 11.04
CA GLU A 65 3.30 -0.64 12.27
C GLU A 65 4.50 0.30 12.05
N SER A 66 5.21 0.10 10.94
CA SER A 66 6.46 0.83 10.67
C SER A 66 6.27 2.16 9.95
N GLY A 67 5.15 2.31 9.25
CA GLY A 67 4.88 3.39 8.31
C GLY A 67 5.72 3.36 7.02
N PHE A 68 6.63 2.40 6.83
CA PHE A 68 7.47 2.35 5.63
C PHE A 68 6.70 1.89 4.40
N ALA A 69 6.94 2.56 3.28
CA ALA A 69 6.46 2.15 1.98
C ALA A 69 7.13 0.83 1.56
N ILE A 70 6.30 -0.14 1.21
CA ILE A 70 6.76 -1.45 0.71
C ILE A 70 6.61 -1.57 -0.82
N GLY A 71 5.78 -0.72 -1.43
CA GLY A 71 5.59 -0.70 -2.88
C GLY A 71 4.47 0.22 -3.33
N CYS A 72 4.17 0.24 -4.64
CA CYS A 72 2.96 0.85 -5.17
C CYS A 72 2.33 0.07 -6.34
N VAL A 73 1.02 0.19 -6.49
CA VAL A 73 0.24 -0.47 -7.56
C VAL A 73 -0.51 0.56 -8.38
N ARG A 74 -0.76 0.27 -9.66
CA ARG A 74 -1.45 1.18 -10.59
C ARG A 74 -2.88 0.76 -10.86
N GLY A 75 -3.79 1.72 -11.00
CA GLY A 75 -5.17 1.51 -11.39
C GLY A 75 -6.17 2.21 -10.48
N GLY A 76 -7.46 1.95 -10.69
CA GLY A 76 -8.51 2.52 -9.84
C GLY A 76 -8.46 1.97 -8.42
N ILE A 77 -8.93 2.77 -7.45
CA ILE A 77 -8.93 2.42 -6.02
C ILE A 77 -9.50 1.03 -5.71
N ARG A 78 -10.54 0.59 -6.43
CA ARG A 78 -11.15 -0.73 -6.20
C ARG A 78 -10.19 -1.88 -6.53
N ALA A 79 -9.48 -1.79 -7.65
CA ALA A 79 -8.50 -2.79 -8.05
C ALA A 79 -7.29 -2.74 -7.12
N ALA A 80 -6.80 -1.55 -6.80
CA ALA A 80 -5.68 -1.35 -5.87
C ALA A 80 -6.00 -1.90 -4.46
N TRP A 81 -7.23 -1.74 -3.98
CA TRP A 81 -7.69 -2.33 -2.73
C TRP A 81 -7.71 -3.86 -2.78
N ALA A 82 -8.20 -4.44 -3.88
CA ALA A 82 -8.19 -5.89 -4.05
C ALA A 82 -6.75 -6.45 -4.06
N ALA A 83 -5.83 -5.77 -4.75
CA ALA A 83 -4.40 -6.09 -4.76
C ALA A 83 -3.80 -6.06 -3.35
N LEU A 84 -4.06 -4.99 -2.59
CA LEU A 84 -3.65 -4.88 -1.18
C LEU A 84 -4.13 -6.10 -0.37
N CYS A 85 -5.41 -6.44 -0.43
CA CYS A 85 -5.95 -7.56 0.34
C CYS A 85 -5.32 -8.90 -0.06
N ARG A 86 -5.06 -9.12 -1.36
CA ARG A 86 -4.36 -10.32 -1.84
C ARG A 86 -2.96 -10.40 -1.24
N LEU A 87 -2.22 -9.28 -1.26
CA LEU A 87 -0.89 -9.20 -0.63
C LEU A 87 -0.92 -9.45 0.86
N ALA A 88 -1.86 -8.79 1.55
CA ALA A 88 -1.98 -8.87 2.98
C ALA A 88 -2.23 -10.32 3.43
N ASN A 89 -3.03 -11.06 2.66
CA ASN A 89 -3.30 -12.47 2.87
C ASN A 89 -2.11 -13.38 2.52
N ALA A 90 -1.42 -13.12 1.42
CA ALA A 90 -0.33 -13.98 0.95
C ALA A 90 0.90 -13.94 1.85
N ALA A 91 1.20 -12.78 2.44
CA ALA A 91 2.38 -12.59 3.29
C ALA A 91 2.09 -12.60 4.79
N ASP A 92 0.82 -12.70 5.18
CA ASP A 92 0.35 -12.64 6.57
C ASP A 92 1.02 -11.52 7.39
N TRP A 93 0.76 -10.28 6.97
CA TRP A 93 1.34 -9.07 7.57
C TRP A 93 0.82 -8.77 8.98
N THR A 94 0.10 -9.70 9.60
CA THR A 94 -0.16 -9.66 11.04
C THR A 94 1.10 -10.02 11.86
N ARG A 95 2.10 -10.63 11.20
CA ARG A 95 3.44 -10.88 11.74
C ARG A 95 4.31 -9.61 11.72
N PRO A 96 5.32 -9.50 12.61
CA PRO A 96 6.28 -8.40 12.59
C PRO A 96 6.97 -8.23 11.23
N GLN A 97 7.20 -6.97 10.83
CA GLN A 97 7.84 -6.65 9.54
C GLN A 97 9.15 -7.40 9.33
N SER A 98 9.96 -7.51 10.38
CA SER A 98 11.28 -8.15 10.33
C SER A 98 11.18 -9.63 9.94
N GLU A 99 10.12 -10.33 10.35
CA GLU A 99 9.85 -11.71 9.99
C GLU A 99 9.35 -11.82 8.56
N VAL A 100 8.39 -10.99 8.17
CA VAL A 100 7.85 -10.94 6.80
C VAL A 100 8.96 -10.60 5.79
N CYS A 101 9.86 -9.66 6.11
CA CYS A 101 11.01 -9.30 5.28
C CYS A 101 12.03 -10.43 5.11
N ARG A 102 12.07 -11.40 6.03
CA ARG A 102 12.99 -12.55 5.97
C ARG A 102 12.38 -13.74 5.25
N ASP A 103 11.06 -13.79 5.20
CA ASP A 103 10.28 -14.83 4.55
C ASP A 103 10.52 -14.84 3.02
N PRO A 104 11.01 -15.96 2.43
CA PRO A 104 11.31 -16.04 1.00
C PRO A 104 10.09 -15.80 0.10
N GLU A 105 8.89 -16.23 0.52
CA GLU A 105 7.67 -16.04 -0.24
C GLU A 105 7.29 -14.55 -0.25
N CYS A 106 7.40 -13.90 0.90
CA CYS A 106 7.17 -12.46 1.03
C CYS A 106 8.18 -11.64 0.23
N ARG A 107 9.47 -12.01 0.26
CA ARG A 107 10.50 -11.36 -0.58
C ARG A 107 10.18 -11.45 -2.07
N ARG A 108 9.59 -12.56 -2.53
CA ARG A 108 9.11 -12.69 -3.91
C ARG A 108 7.99 -11.70 -4.20
N LEU A 109 7.05 -11.52 -3.27
CA LEU A 109 5.96 -10.55 -3.40
C LEU A 109 6.46 -9.10 -3.46
N TRP A 110 7.49 -8.75 -2.67
CA TRP A 110 8.05 -7.39 -2.66
C TRP A 110 8.70 -7.02 -4.01
N ARG A 111 9.32 -7.99 -4.69
CA ARG A 111 9.87 -7.77 -6.04
C ARG A 111 8.80 -7.47 -7.08
N LEU A 112 7.54 -7.83 -6.82
CA LEU A 112 6.44 -7.59 -7.75
C LEU A 112 5.89 -6.18 -7.67
N ILE A 113 6.20 -5.41 -6.62
CA ILE A 113 5.59 -4.09 -6.38
C ILE A 113 6.65 -2.99 -6.25
N PRO A 114 7.61 -2.90 -7.19
CA PRO A 114 8.62 -1.86 -7.11
C PRO A 114 7.95 -0.48 -7.22
N VAL A 115 8.47 0.47 -6.45
CA VAL A 115 8.03 1.88 -6.53
C VAL A 115 8.24 2.46 -7.94
N VAL A 116 9.23 1.95 -8.66
CA VAL A 116 9.53 2.28 -10.07
C VAL A 116 8.93 1.19 -10.97
N GLY A 117 8.06 1.58 -11.90
CA GLY A 117 7.46 0.64 -12.86
C GLY A 117 6.26 -0.17 -12.33
N ALA A 118 5.83 0.09 -11.09
CA ALA A 118 4.62 -0.39 -10.40
C ALA A 118 3.65 -1.24 -11.26
N PRO A 119 3.35 -2.49 -10.87
CA PRO A 119 2.42 -3.32 -11.63
C PRO A 119 1.02 -2.68 -11.67
N ARG A 120 0.22 -3.03 -12.67
CA ARG A 120 -1.23 -2.80 -12.58
C ARG A 120 -1.77 -3.64 -11.43
N ALA A 121 -2.75 -3.12 -10.72
CA ALA A 121 -3.36 -3.81 -9.59
C ALA A 121 -3.95 -5.17 -9.97
N GLU A 122 -4.34 -5.34 -11.24
CA GLU A 122 -4.80 -6.61 -11.82
C GLU A 122 -3.68 -7.65 -11.99
N GLU A 123 -2.43 -7.20 -12.13
CA GLU A 123 -1.23 -8.06 -12.30
C GLU A 123 -0.68 -8.53 -10.95
N VAL A 124 -1.22 -8.00 -9.84
CA VAL A 124 -0.76 -8.29 -8.49
C VAL A 124 -1.39 -9.59 -8.00
N LEU A 125 -0.59 -10.66 -8.12
CA LEU A 125 -0.94 -12.04 -7.78
C LEU A 125 -2.10 -12.58 -8.64
N PRO A 126 -2.00 -13.78 -9.24
CA PRO A 126 -3.09 -14.37 -10.02
C PRO A 126 -4.39 -14.49 -9.19
#